data_AF-A0AAU4H265-F1
#
_entry.id   AF-A0AAU4H265-F1
#
_cell.length_a   1.000
_cell.length_b   1.000
_cell.length_c   1.000
_cell.angle_alpha   90.00
_cell.angle_beta   90.00
_cell.angle_gamma   90.00
#
_symmetry.space_group_name_H-M   'P 1'
#
loop_
_entity.id
_entity.type
_entity.pdbx_description
1 polymer ?
#
loop_
_entity_poly.entity_id
_entity_poly.type
_entity_poly.pdbx_seq_one_letter_code
_entity_poly.pdbx_strand_id
1 'polypeptide(L)'
;MDANDGGSNAPEEGERTPASPEGPRPPASSGGPHPPAVPENRHPPAVPENRRPPAVPENRHPPAASGWPRVPAQQPPQPPPPEPQPPARSQPSHDPVDAPTAVPAYPDARIGVAALSLRYQVGAALAVAVVAVAALVHLGMVFLHVAPSNTVTKQHGKAIDEWIYPEFEQNWKLFAPNPLQQNIEVQVRADVRGADGTTRTTGWYDLSAEDGAAIDGNPLPSHTEQNELRRAWDFLTATHDNANRPIGLRGTLAETYLRRIVVLRLDRDDAAGKDGAVQRVQVRSRTTNVPPPEWSDEQVSTTPQYRLLPWWAIPADEAAGGVR
;
A
#
# COMPACT_ATOMS: atom_id res chain seq x y z
N MET A 1 -10.58 40.69 -68.68
CA MET A 1 -12.00 40.63 -69.06
C MET A 1 -12.79 41.09 -67.85
N ASP A 2 -13.20 42.35 -67.96
CA ASP A 2 -14.34 43.08 -67.37
C ASP A 2 -14.64 42.89 -65.88
N ALA A 3 -14.35 43.86 -65.01
CA ALA A 3 -14.98 45.18 -64.85
C ALA A 3 -16.33 45.10 -64.12
N ASN A 4 -16.37 45.65 -62.90
CA ASN A 4 -17.34 46.70 -62.61
C ASN A 4 -16.85 47.63 -61.50
N ASP A 5 -16.77 48.89 -61.90
CA ASP A 5 -16.46 50.10 -61.14
C ASP A 5 -17.75 50.75 -60.63
N GLY A 6 -17.59 51.64 -59.66
CA GLY A 6 -18.57 52.65 -59.22
C GLY A 6 -18.38 52.91 -57.73
N GLY A 7 -17.59 53.89 -57.27
CA GLY A 7 -17.67 55.33 -57.57
C GLY A 7 -18.77 55.95 -56.69
N SER A 8 -18.61 57.01 -55.91
CA SER A 8 -17.55 58.01 -55.75
C SER A 8 -17.88 58.89 -54.52
N ASN A 9 -16.91 59.70 -54.07
CA ASN A 9 -17.01 60.98 -53.33
C ASN A 9 -16.85 61.01 -51.80
N ALA A 10 -15.68 61.53 -51.40
CA ALA A 10 -15.33 62.26 -50.16
C ALA A 10 -16.16 63.59 -50.04
N PRO A 11 -16.07 64.45 -48.98
CA PRO A 11 -14.93 64.67 -48.07
C PRO A 11 -15.23 65.09 -46.60
N GLU A 12 -14.13 65.29 -45.86
CA GLU A 12 -13.87 66.31 -44.82
C GLU A 12 -14.62 66.38 -43.47
N GLU A 13 -13.79 66.74 -42.48
CA GLU A 13 -14.07 67.48 -41.25
C GLU A 13 -14.77 66.79 -40.06
N GLY A 14 -14.15 67.01 -38.88
CA GLY A 14 -14.89 67.11 -37.64
C GLY A 14 -14.28 66.34 -36.48
N GLU A 15 -13.37 66.99 -35.74
CA GLU A 15 -13.14 66.69 -34.33
C GLU A 15 -14.47 66.52 -33.59
N ARG A 16 -14.59 65.42 -32.82
CA ARG A 16 -15.27 65.40 -31.53
C ARG A 16 -15.12 64.03 -30.87
N THR A 17 -14.32 63.99 -29.82
CA THR A 17 -14.41 62.99 -28.74
C THR A 17 -15.80 63.06 -28.10
N PRO A 18 -16.48 61.93 -27.86
CA PRO A 18 -17.45 61.85 -26.78
C PRO A 18 -17.02 60.83 -25.74
N ALA A 19 -17.02 61.28 -24.50
CA ALA A 19 -17.01 60.45 -23.31
C ALA A 19 -18.13 59.39 -23.39
N SER A 20 -17.80 58.15 -23.02
CA SER A 20 -18.79 57.08 -22.88
C SER A 20 -19.14 56.88 -21.39
N PRO A 21 -20.42 56.62 -21.06
CA PRO A 21 -20.98 56.83 -19.73
C PRO A 21 -20.97 55.58 -18.85
N GLU A 22 -21.05 55.81 -17.53
CA GLU A 22 -21.30 54.85 -16.45
C GLU A 22 -22.43 53.85 -16.78
N GLY A 23 -22.12 52.56 -16.63
CA GLY A 23 -23.09 51.46 -16.63
C GLY A 23 -23.67 51.17 -15.24
N PRO A 24 -24.82 50.45 -15.15
CA PRO A 24 -25.77 50.60 -14.05
C PRO A 24 -25.45 49.79 -12.78
N ARG A 25 -25.82 50.35 -11.62
CA ARG A 25 -25.82 49.69 -10.30
C ARG A 25 -26.82 48.52 -10.24
N PRO A 26 -26.50 47.41 -9.55
CA PRO A 26 -27.46 46.34 -9.27
C PRO A 26 -28.41 46.71 -8.11
N PRO A 27 -29.65 46.18 -8.10
CA PRO A 27 -30.68 46.55 -7.13
C PRO A 27 -30.49 45.93 -5.75
N ALA A 28 -30.95 46.67 -4.74
CA ALA A 28 -31.02 46.29 -3.34
C ALA A 28 -31.94 45.09 -3.11
N SER A 29 -31.48 44.11 -2.33
CA SER A 29 -32.29 43.00 -1.83
C SER A 29 -32.71 43.27 -0.38
N SER A 30 -34.02 43.26 -0.16
CA SER A 30 -34.68 43.54 1.10
C SER A 30 -34.82 42.28 1.97
N GLY A 31 -34.36 42.38 3.22
CA GLY A 31 -35.03 41.89 4.43
C GLY A 31 -35.36 40.39 4.61
N GLY A 32 -34.64 39.74 5.54
CA GLY A 32 -35.04 38.52 6.25
C GLY A 32 -34.31 38.41 7.60
N PRO A 33 -34.88 37.77 8.64
CA PRO A 33 -34.85 38.27 10.02
C PRO A 33 -33.60 37.90 10.84
N HIS A 34 -33.27 38.79 11.80
CA HIS A 34 -32.24 38.62 12.84
C HIS A 34 -32.47 37.37 13.72
N PRO A 35 -31.41 36.60 14.04
CA PRO A 35 -31.47 35.65 15.14
C PRO A 35 -31.34 36.37 16.50
N PRO A 36 -32.05 35.90 17.55
CA PRO A 36 -32.03 36.54 18.86
C PRO A 36 -30.73 36.28 19.64
N ALA A 37 -30.44 37.21 20.55
CA ALA A 37 -29.29 37.23 21.45
C ALA A 37 -29.32 36.10 22.50
N VAL A 38 -28.10 35.73 22.92
CA VAL A 38 -27.69 34.70 23.89
C VAL A 38 -28.21 34.99 25.31
N PRO A 39 -28.42 33.96 26.15
CA PRO A 39 -28.16 34.08 27.58
C PRO A 39 -26.91 33.31 28.01
N GLU A 40 -26.02 34.07 28.62
CA GLU A 40 -24.81 33.72 29.36
C GLU A 40 -25.12 32.84 30.59
N ASN A 41 -24.10 32.17 31.13
CA ASN A 41 -24.05 31.29 32.32
C ASN A 41 -24.40 29.80 32.16
N ARG A 42 -23.35 28.99 31.96
CA ARG A 42 -23.12 27.77 32.77
C ARG A 42 -21.62 27.58 33.02
N HIS A 43 -21.20 27.73 34.27
CA HIS A 43 -19.90 27.25 34.75
C HIS A 43 -19.79 25.72 34.58
N PRO A 44 -18.66 25.19 34.09
CA PRO A 44 -18.35 23.77 34.28
C PRO A 44 -17.85 23.53 35.73
N PRO A 45 -18.17 22.39 36.34
CA PRO A 45 -17.75 22.08 37.71
C PRO A 45 -16.24 21.82 37.78
N ALA A 46 -15.64 22.25 38.89
CA ALA A 46 -14.24 21.98 39.24
C ALA A 46 -13.97 20.47 39.34
N VAL A 47 -12.93 19.99 38.65
CA VAL A 47 -12.41 18.63 38.81
C VAL A 47 -11.25 18.69 39.82
N PRO A 48 -11.26 17.87 40.88
CA PRO A 48 -10.22 17.90 41.89
C PRO A 48 -8.90 17.31 41.37
N GLU A 49 -7.84 18.08 41.57
CA GLU A 49 -6.44 17.77 41.38
C GLU A 49 -5.96 16.78 42.46
N ASN A 50 -5.81 15.50 42.12
CA ASN A 50 -4.80 14.61 42.71
C ASN A 50 -4.88 13.19 42.13
N ARG A 51 -4.00 12.84 41.18
CA ARG A 51 -3.46 11.48 41.07
C ARG A 51 -2.02 11.56 40.53
N ARG A 52 -1.05 11.33 41.41
CA ARG A 52 0.33 11.01 41.05
C ARG A 52 0.34 9.71 40.21
N PRO A 53 1.07 9.62 39.10
CA PRO A 53 1.31 8.35 38.42
C PRO A 53 2.27 7.47 39.25
N PRO A 54 2.14 6.13 39.22
CA PRO A 54 3.08 5.24 39.89
C PRO A 54 4.45 5.22 39.17
N ALA A 55 5.51 5.07 39.96
CA ALA A 55 6.89 5.02 39.52
C ALA A 55 7.17 3.84 38.58
N VAL A 56 7.91 4.12 37.50
CA VAL A 56 8.49 3.12 36.59
C VAL A 56 9.82 2.64 37.20
N PRO A 57 10.06 1.33 37.39
CA PRO A 57 11.38 0.87 37.76
C PRO A 57 12.30 0.84 36.53
N GLU A 58 13.44 1.49 36.70
CA GLU A 58 14.59 1.57 35.81
C GLU A 58 15.40 0.26 35.78
N ASN A 59 16.05 0.01 34.64
CA ASN A 59 17.10 -0.98 34.37
C ASN A 59 16.77 -2.48 34.38
N ARG A 60 16.68 -3.05 33.17
CA ARG A 60 17.33 -4.35 32.86
C ARG A 60 18.04 -4.30 31.51
N HIS A 61 19.33 -4.61 31.55
CA HIS A 61 20.19 -4.92 30.41
C HIS A 61 19.60 -6.03 29.52
N PRO A 62 19.89 -6.03 28.20
CA PRO A 62 19.54 -7.14 27.33
C PRO A 62 20.45 -8.35 27.59
N PRO A 63 19.94 -9.58 27.71
CA PRO A 63 20.80 -10.76 27.75
C PRO A 63 21.38 -11.07 26.36
N ALA A 64 22.63 -11.51 26.40
CA ALA A 64 23.45 -11.89 25.26
C ALA A 64 22.81 -12.99 24.39
N ALA A 65 23.14 -12.95 23.10
CA ALA A 65 22.79 -13.96 22.10
C ALA A 65 23.20 -15.37 22.56
N SER A 66 22.21 -16.21 22.81
CA SER A 66 22.37 -17.66 22.98
C SER A 66 21.91 -18.36 21.69
N GLY A 67 22.74 -19.30 21.25
CA GLY A 67 22.74 -19.84 19.90
C GLY A 67 21.53 -20.71 19.53
N TRP A 68 21.39 -20.88 18.22
CA TRP A 68 20.49 -21.80 17.56
C TRP A 68 20.61 -23.23 18.11
N PRO A 69 19.52 -23.99 18.29
CA PRO A 69 19.61 -25.39 18.68
C PRO A 69 20.29 -26.18 17.56
N ARG A 70 21.42 -26.81 17.86
CA ARG A 70 22.11 -27.75 16.96
C ARG A 70 21.27 -29.02 16.86
N VAL A 71 20.68 -29.26 15.68
CA VAL A 71 20.01 -30.52 15.33
C VAL A 71 21.07 -31.63 15.28
N PRO A 72 20.88 -32.80 15.92
CA PRO A 72 21.83 -33.90 15.79
C PRO A 72 21.79 -34.46 14.36
N ALA A 73 22.96 -34.64 13.75
CA ALA A 73 23.07 -35.33 12.46
C ALA A 73 22.63 -36.79 12.64
N GLN A 74 21.57 -37.19 11.92
CA GLN A 74 21.12 -38.57 11.84
C GLN A 74 22.11 -39.38 11.00
N GLN A 75 22.64 -40.45 11.58
CA GLN A 75 23.51 -41.41 10.92
C GLN A 75 22.67 -42.36 10.04
N PRO A 76 23.08 -42.69 8.80
CA PRO A 76 22.30 -43.59 7.95
C PRO A 76 22.23 -45.00 8.57
N PRO A 77 21.09 -45.71 8.44
CA PRO A 77 20.88 -47.00 9.08
C PRO A 77 21.78 -48.08 8.49
N GLN A 78 22.41 -48.88 9.35
CA GLN A 78 23.15 -50.08 8.93
C GLN A 78 22.18 -51.23 8.59
N PRO A 79 22.54 -52.09 7.62
CA PRO A 79 21.73 -53.26 7.28
C PRO A 79 21.75 -54.31 8.41
N PRO A 80 20.65 -55.05 8.63
CA PRO A 80 20.58 -56.06 9.68
C PRO A 80 21.43 -57.30 9.35
N PRO A 81 21.92 -58.03 10.37
CA PRO A 81 22.69 -59.26 10.20
C PRO A 81 21.82 -60.42 9.69
N PRO A 82 22.40 -61.44 9.04
CA PRO A 82 21.65 -62.57 8.48
C PRO A 82 21.09 -63.48 9.58
N GLU A 83 19.82 -63.90 9.41
CA GLU A 83 19.11 -64.82 10.30
C GLU A 83 19.66 -66.27 10.24
N PRO A 84 19.52 -67.05 11.33
CA PRO A 84 19.99 -68.44 11.39
C PRO A 84 19.08 -69.40 10.61
N GLN A 85 19.70 -70.32 9.86
CA GLN A 85 18.97 -71.37 9.13
C GLN A 85 18.36 -72.41 10.10
N PRO A 86 17.09 -72.82 9.90
CA PRO A 86 16.47 -73.90 10.68
C PRO A 86 17.01 -75.28 10.26
N PRO A 87 17.03 -76.28 11.18
CA PRO A 87 17.66 -77.57 10.94
C PRO A 87 16.86 -78.45 9.95
N ALA A 88 17.62 -79.23 9.18
CA ALA A 88 17.15 -80.20 8.21
C ALA A 88 16.18 -81.21 8.84
N ARG A 89 14.97 -81.32 8.27
CA ARG A 89 14.00 -82.36 8.63
C ARG A 89 14.08 -83.49 7.61
N SER A 90 14.37 -84.68 8.10
CA SER A 90 14.56 -85.94 7.38
C SER A 90 13.36 -86.31 6.50
N GLN A 91 13.64 -86.71 5.26
CA GLN A 91 12.67 -87.27 4.30
C GLN A 91 12.24 -88.68 4.73
N PRO A 92 10.96 -89.06 4.63
CA PRO A 92 10.56 -90.46 4.52
C PRO A 92 10.82 -90.98 3.10
N SER A 93 11.30 -92.22 3.07
CA SER A 93 11.70 -93.05 1.94
C SER A 93 10.62 -93.24 0.85
N HIS A 94 11.11 -93.29 -0.38
CA HIS A 94 10.42 -93.63 -1.62
C HIS A 94 9.79 -95.03 -1.60
N ASP A 95 8.54 -95.11 -2.08
CA ASP A 95 8.04 -96.25 -2.85
C ASP A 95 7.67 -95.75 -4.27
N PRO A 96 7.88 -96.55 -5.33
CA PRO A 96 7.73 -96.10 -6.72
C PRO A 96 6.34 -96.46 -7.27
N VAL A 97 5.55 -95.46 -7.70
CA VAL A 97 4.37 -95.72 -8.54
C VAL A 97 4.20 -94.60 -9.58
N ASP A 98 4.38 -95.01 -10.84
CA ASP A 98 3.86 -94.56 -12.13
C ASP A 98 3.40 -93.11 -12.40
N ALA A 99 3.93 -92.63 -13.55
CA ALA A 99 3.42 -91.65 -14.51
C ALA A 99 3.40 -90.14 -14.14
N PRO A 100 3.82 -89.24 -15.07
CA PRO A 100 3.83 -87.81 -14.83
C PRO A 100 2.40 -87.27 -14.87
N THR A 101 1.80 -87.11 -13.70
CA THR A 101 0.58 -86.32 -13.57
C THR A 101 0.96 -84.85 -13.74
N ALA A 102 0.42 -84.23 -14.79
CA ALA A 102 0.60 -82.82 -15.09
C ALA A 102 0.35 -81.96 -13.84
N VAL A 103 1.38 -81.22 -13.43
CA VAL A 103 1.24 -80.13 -12.45
C VAL A 103 0.22 -79.15 -13.03
N PRO A 104 -0.90 -78.83 -12.33
CA PRO A 104 -1.77 -77.78 -12.80
C PRO A 104 -0.96 -76.48 -12.78
N ALA A 105 -0.89 -75.81 -13.94
CA ALA A 105 -0.36 -74.46 -14.03
C ALA A 105 -1.13 -73.58 -13.03
N TYR A 106 -0.42 -73.04 -12.03
CA TYR A 106 -0.98 -71.98 -11.19
C TYR A 106 -1.36 -70.82 -12.13
N PRO A 107 -2.63 -70.39 -12.18
CA PRO A 107 -3.00 -69.24 -13.00
C PRO A 107 -2.23 -68.03 -12.46
N ASP A 108 -1.58 -67.30 -13.38
CA ASP A 108 -0.79 -66.10 -13.12
C ASP A 108 -1.36 -65.31 -11.94
N ALA A 109 -0.57 -65.20 -10.87
CA ALA A 109 -0.92 -64.35 -9.74
C ALA A 109 -1.01 -62.92 -10.28
N ARG A 110 -2.23 -62.46 -10.56
CA ARG A 110 -2.47 -61.07 -10.97
C ARG A 110 -2.08 -60.18 -9.78
N ILE A 111 -1.02 -59.38 -9.93
CA ILE A 111 -0.53 -58.44 -8.89
C ILE A 111 -1.08 -57.04 -9.19
N GLY A 112 -1.48 -56.29 -8.15
CA GLY A 112 -1.96 -54.91 -8.27
C GLY A 112 -3.46 -54.81 -8.59
N VAL A 113 -3.90 -53.73 -9.27
CA VAL A 113 -5.32 -53.53 -9.59
C VAL A 113 -5.92 -54.71 -10.39
N ALA A 114 -5.11 -55.44 -11.17
CA ALA A 114 -5.52 -56.64 -11.89
C ALA A 114 -5.93 -57.83 -10.98
N ALA A 115 -5.61 -57.78 -9.69
CA ALA A 115 -6.03 -58.77 -8.68
C ALA A 115 -7.45 -58.52 -8.15
N LEU A 116 -7.97 -57.30 -8.33
CA LEU A 116 -9.27 -56.89 -7.81
C LEU A 116 -10.41 -57.54 -8.61
N SER A 117 -11.60 -57.67 -8.01
CA SER A 117 -12.78 -58.09 -8.78
C SER A 117 -13.07 -57.08 -9.88
N LEU A 118 -13.70 -57.51 -10.98
CA LEU A 118 -13.97 -56.66 -12.16
C LEU A 118 -14.63 -55.32 -11.79
N ARG A 119 -15.51 -55.31 -10.78
CA ARG A 119 -16.16 -54.08 -10.28
C ARG A 119 -15.17 -53.10 -9.66
N TYR A 120 -14.24 -53.58 -8.85
CA TYR A 120 -13.19 -52.76 -8.25
C TYR A 120 -12.10 -52.37 -9.24
N GLN A 121 -11.83 -53.19 -10.28
CA GLN A 121 -10.96 -52.83 -11.39
C GLN A 121 -11.52 -51.66 -12.19
N VAL A 122 -12.80 -51.71 -12.54
CA VAL A 122 -13.50 -50.62 -13.23
C VAL A 122 -13.49 -49.37 -12.37
N GLY A 123 -13.76 -49.49 -11.06
CA GLY A 123 -13.68 -48.37 -10.12
C GLY A 123 -12.27 -47.75 -10.03
N ALA A 124 -11.23 -48.59 -9.95
CA ALA A 124 -9.85 -48.13 -9.89
C ALA A 124 -9.41 -47.47 -11.21
N ALA A 125 -9.78 -48.05 -12.36
CA ALA A 125 -9.50 -47.48 -13.67
C ALA A 125 -10.20 -46.12 -13.84
N LEU A 126 -11.45 -45.99 -13.39
CA LEU A 126 -12.18 -44.72 -13.41
C LEU A 126 -11.50 -43.68 -12.52
N ALA A 127 -11.08 -44.05 -11.31
CA ALA A 127 -10.37 -43.14 -10.40
C ALA A 127 -9.05 -42.65 -11.02
N VAL A 128 -8.25 -43.54 -11.61
CA VAL A 128 -7.01 -43.18 -12.31
C VAL A 128 -7.30 -42.27 -13.49
N ALA A 129 -8.34 -42.54 -14.28
CA ALA A 129 -8.72 -41.69 -15.40
C ALA A 129 -9.11 -40.28 -14.93
N VAL A 130 -9.88 -40.16 -13.84
CA VAL A 130 -10.24 -38.86 -13.25
C VAL A 130 -9.00 -38.09 -12.79
N VAL A 131 -8.08 -38.76 -12.08
CA VAL A 131 -6.81 -38.15 -11.62
C VAL A 131 -5.97 -37.69 -12.81
N ALA A 132 -5.85 -38.51 -13.85
CA ALA A 132 -5.08 -38.17 -15.05
C ALA A 132 -5.68 -36.95 -15.76
N VAL A 133 -7.00 -36.87 -15.90
CA VAL A 133 -7.69 -35.71 -16.48
C VAL A 133 -7.44 -34.46 -15.63
N ALA A 134 -7.58 -34.56 -14.30
CA ALA A 134 -7.33 -33.43 -13.41
C ALA A 134 -5.88 -32.92 -13.52
N ALA A 135 -4.91 -33.82 -13.62
CA ALA A 135 -3.50 -33.46 -13.80
C ALA A 135 -3.24 -32.75 -15.14
N LEU A 136 -3.86 -33.23 -16.23
CA LEU A 136 -3.75 -32.58 -17.54
C LEU A 136 -4.40 -31.19 -17.56
N VAL A 137 -5.57 -31.06 -16.93
CA VAL A 137 -6.24 -29.75 -16.75
C VAL A 137 -5.33 -28.81 -15.97
N HIS A 138 -4.79 -29.25 -14.83
CA HIS A 138 -3.90 -28.43 -14.02
C HIS A 138 -2.65 -27.98 -14.79
N LEU A 139 -1.99 -28.88 -15.52
CA LEU A 139 -0.84 -28.54 -16.35
C LEU A 139 -1.19 -27.54 -17.44
N GLY A 140 -2.35 -27.68 -18.08
CA GLY A 140 -2.87 -26.73 -19.06
C GLY A 140 -3.13 -25.35 -18.45
N MET A 141 -3.71 -25.28 -17.26
CA MET A 141 -3.98 -24.02 -16.56
C MET A 141 -2.68 -23.31 -16.16
N VAL A 142 -1.69 -24.06 -15.64
CA VAL A 142 -0.37 -23.50 -15.32
C VAL A 142 0.33 -23.00 -16.59
N PHE A 143 0.30 -23.77 -17.68
CA PHE A 143 0.86 -23.35 -18.96
C PHE A 143 0.22 -22.06 -19.45
N LEU A 144 -1.12 -21.97 -19.44
CA LEU A 144 -1.83 -20.76 -19.88
C LEU A 144 -1.54 -19.55 -18.97
N HIS A 145 -1.35 -19.77 -17.68
CA HIS A 145 -1.01 -18.71 -16.73
C HIS A 145 0.41 -18.16 -16.94
N VAL A 146 1.38 -19.00 -17.31
CA VAL A 146 2.79 -18.60 -17.51
C VAL A 146 3.08 -18.17 -18.96
N ALA A 147 2.32 -18.66 -19.93
CA ALA A 147 2.53 -18.36 -21.34
C ALA A 147 2.24 -16.88 -21.68
N PRO A 148 2.85 -16.34 -22.75
CA PRO A 148 2.51 -15.02 -23.26
C PRO A 148 1.01 -14.88 -23.57
N SER A 149 0.49 -13.66 -23.43
CA SER A 149 -0.91 -13.30 -23.67
C SER A 149 -1.42 -13.80 -25.03
N ASN A 150 -2.49 -14.60 -25.00
CA ASN A 150 -3.13 -15.19 -26.17
C ASN A 150 -4.66 -15.01 -26.09
N THR A 151 -5.39 -15.40 -27.13
CA THR A 151 -6.84 -15.20 -27.20
C THR A 151 -7.58 -15.89 -26.04
N VAL A 152 -7.13 -17.08 -25.63
CA VAL A 152 -7.75 -17.85 -24.54
C VAL A 152 -7.50 -17.17 -23.19
N THR A 153 -6.27 -16.75 -22.90
CA THR A 153 -5.96 -16.05 -21.64
C THR A 153 -6.64 -14.69 -21.55
N LYS A 154 -6.82 -13.98 -22.67
CA LYS A 154 -7.59 -12.73 -22.71
C LYS A 154 -9.08 -12.92 -22.43
N GLN A 155 -9.68 -14.00 -22.92
CA GLN A 155 -11.13 -14.25 -22.75
C GLN A 155 -11.46 -14.97 -21.43
N HIS A 156 -10.58 -15.85 -20.96
CA HIS A 156 -10.82 -16.74 -19.82
C HIS A 156 -9.82 -16.56 -18.66
N GLY A 157 -9.05 -15.48 -18.64
CA GLY A 157 -8.02 -15.22 -17.61
C GLY A 157 -8.54 -15.37 -16.18
N LYS A 158 -9.76 -14.90 -15.90
CA LYS A 158 -10.38 -15.04 -14.57
C LYS A 158 -10.51 -16.50 -14.10
N ALA A 159 -10.93 -17.40 -14.99
CA ALA A 159 -11.07 -18.83 -14.66
C ALA A 159 -9.72 -19.51 -14.46
N ILE A 160 -8.71 -19.06 -15.21
CA ILE A 160 -7.31 -19.51 -15.06
C ILE A 160 -6.78 -19.08 -13.69
N ASP A 161 -6.98 -17.81 -13.34
CA ASP A 161 -6.57 -17.22 -12.07
C ASP A 161 -7.26 -17.88 -10.87
N GLU A 162 -8.57 -18.11 -10.94
CA GLU A 162 -9.33 -18.80 -9.87
C GLU A 162 -8.84 -20.23 -9.61
N TRP A 163 -8.32 -20.92 -10.62
CA TRP A 163 -7.74 -22.26 -10.46
C TRP A 163 -6.32 -22.22 -9.89
N ILE A 164 -5.53 -21.21 -10.22
CA ILE A 164 -4.09 -21.14 -9.90
C ILE A 164 -3.83 -20.49 -8.53
N TYR A 165 -4.46 -19.34 -8.25
CA TYR A 165 -4.13 -18.54 -7.07
C TYR A 165 -4.45 -19.15 -5.70
N PRO A 166 -5.36 -20.15 -5.53
CA PRO A 166 -5.52 -20.80 -4.23
C PRO A 166 -4.27 -21.51 -3.72
N GLU A 167 -3.45 -22.06 -4.64
CA GLU A 167 -2.26 -22.86 -4.30
C GLU A 167 -0.94 -22.18 -4.72
N PHE A 168 -0.98 -21.28 -5.71
CA PHE A 168 0.20 -20.62 -6.29
C PHE A 168 0.05 -19.10 -6.28
N GLU A 169 0.04 -18.48 -5.10
CA GLU A 169 0.13 -17.03 -4.98
C GLU A 169 1.54 -16.53 -5.38
N GLN A 170 1.64 -15.86 -6.53
CA GLN A 170 2.90 -15.28 -7.00
C GLN A 170 3.16 -13.91 -6.35
N ASN A 171 3.62 -13.90 -5.10
CA ASN A 171 3.97 -12.67 -4.41
C ASN A 171 5.49 -12.42 -4.44
N TRP A 172 5.96 -11.69 -5.46
CA TRP A 172 7.37 -11.34 -5.67
C TRP A 172 7.89 -10.19 -4.79
N LYS A 173 7.06 -9.72 -3.85
CA LYS A 173 7.34 -8.58 -2.97
C LYS A 173 8.57 -8.80 -2.06
N LEU A 174 9.07 -10.04 -1.94
CA LEU A 174 10.27 -10.37 -1.17
C LEU A 174 11.59 -10.06 -1.90
N PHE A 175 11.61 -10.07 -3.25
CA PHE A 175 12.85 -9.93 -4.03
C PHE A 175 12.88 -8.70 -4.94
N ALA A 176 11.72 -8.17 -5.31
CA ALA A 176 11.60 -6.95 -6.09
C ALA A 176 10.37 -6.19 -5.59
N PRO A 177 10.44 -5.50 -4.43
CA PRO A 177 9.40 -4.56 -4.08
C PRO A 177 9.25 -3.59 -5.26
N ASN A 178 8.02 -3.37 -5.73
CA ASN A 178 7.77 -2.40 -6.79
C ASN A 178 8.40 -1.07 -6.37
N PRO A 179 9.42 -0.57 -7.11
CA PRO A 179 10.02 0.70 -6.77
C PRO A 179 8.92 1.77 -6.78
N LEU A 180 9.02 2.76 -5.89
CA LEU A 180 8.12 3.90 -5.94
C LEU A 180 8.33 4.60 -7.28
N GLN A 181 7.34 4.49 -8.17
CA GLN A 181 7.34 5.14 -9.48
C GLN A 181 6.77 6.57 -9.39
N GLN A 182 6.67 7.11 -8.18
CA GLN A 182 6.05 8.39 -7.90
C GLN A 182 6.88 9.18 -6.89
N ASN A 183 7.08 10.46 -7.19
CA ASN A 183 7.56 11.45 -6.23
C ASN A 183 6.35 12.01 -5.47
N ILE A 184 6.41 11.96 -4.15
CA ILE A 184 5.38 12.51 -3.26
C ILE A 184 6.01 13.63 -2.44
N GLU A 185 5.66 14.86 -2.78
CA GLU A 185 6.09 16.05 -2.04
C GLU A 185 5.02 16.39 -1.00
N VAL A 186 5.38 16.49 0.28
CA VAL A 186 4.50 16.94 1.36
C VAL A 186 4.76 18.42 1.61
N GLN A 187 3.73 19.22 1.38
CA GLN A 187 3.80 20.67 1.45
C GLN A 187 2.81 21.20 2.48
N VAL A 188 3.14 22.32 3.12
CA VAL A 188 2.31 22.93 4.14
C VAL A 188 2.18 24.43 3.98
N ARG A 189 1.01 24.97 4.31
CA ARG A 189 0.81 26.40 4.53
C ARG A 189 0.14 26.63 5.87
N ALA A 190 0.28 27.85 6.39
CA ALA A 190 -0.24 28.23 7.68
C ALA A 190 -1.05 29.53 7.60
N ASP A 191 -2.02 29.67 8.50
CA ASP A 191 -2.53 30.98 8.89
C ASP A 191 -1.80 31.43 10.15
N VAL A 192 -1.15 32.58 10.05
CA VAL A 192 -0.31 33.16 11.10
C VAL A 192 -0.97 34.42 11.63
N ARG A 193 -1.05 34.55 12.95
CA ARG A 193 -1.35 35.82 13.63
C ARG A 193 -0.07 36.63 13.78
N GLY A 194 -0.05 37.85 13.25
CA GLY A 194 1.01 38.82 13.52
C GLY A 194 0.83 39.51 14.89
N ALA A 195 1.88 40.20 15.35
CA ALA A 195 1.85 40.99 16.59
C ALA A 195 0.84 42.15 16.55
N ASP A 196 0.52 42.63 15.36
CA ASP A 196 -0.52 43.63 15.09
C ASP A 196 -1.95 43.05 15.15
N GLY A 197 -2.09 41.76 15.44
CA GLY A 197 -3.36 41.05 15.49
C GLY A 197 -3.91 40.66 14.12
N THR A 198 -3.25 41.03 13.02
CA THR A 198 -3.68 40.65 11.68
C THR A 198 -3.40 39.17 11.44
N THR A 199 -4.23 38.53 10.61
CA THR A 199 -4.01 37.15 10.19
C THR A 199 -3.62 37.12 8.73
N ARG A 200 -2.51 36.46 8.41
CA ARG A 200 -2.05 36.24 7.03
C ARG A 200 -1.90 34.75 6.75
N THR A 201 -2.22 34.34 5.54
CA THR A 201 -1.92 33.00 5.04
C THR A 201 -0.54 33.00 4.38
N THR A 202 0.29 32.02 4.71
CA THR A 202 1.61 31.85 4.10
C THR A 202 1.50 31.29 2.68
N GLY A 203 2.62 31.33 1.94
CA GLY A 203 2.82 30.44 0.82
C GLY A 203 2.90 28.97 1.25
N TRP A 204 3.05 28.08 0.27
CA TRP A 204 3.36 26.68 0.51
C TRP A 204 4.86 26.51 0.78
N TYR A 205 5.18 25.97 1.94
CA TYR A 205 6.49 25.43 2.29
C TYR A 205 6.57 23.97 1.81
N ASP A 206 7.70 23.57 1.27
CA ASP A 206 7.93 22.22 0.78
C ASP A 206 8.84 21.45 1.72
N LEU A 207 8.20 20.75 2.67
CA LEU A 207 8.90 20.01 3.72
C LEU A 207 9.69 18.83 3.14
N SER A 208 9.25 18.28 2.01
CA SER A 208 9.97 17.21 1.32
C SER A 208 11.19 17.74 0.57
N ALA A 209 11.12 18.96 0.01
CA ALA A 209 12.28 19.60 -0.57
C ALA A 209 13.34 19.95 0.48
N GLU A 210 12.94 20.34 1.70
CA GLU A 210 13.86 20.54 2.82
C GLU A 210 14.59 19.25 3.21
N ASP A 211 13.86 18.14 3.36
CA ASP A 211 14.47 16.82 3.63
C ASP A 211 15.40 16.42 2.48
N GLY A 212 14.98 16.63 1.23
CA GLY A 212 15.79 16.36 0.04
C GLY A 212 17.10 17.14 0.03
N ALA A 213 17.06 18.44 0.36
CA ALA A 213 18.24 19.30 0.42
C ALA A 213 19.20 18.90 1.56
N ALA A 214 18.70 18.40 2.69
CA ALA A 214 19.54 17.91 3.79
C ALA A 214 20.21 16.56 3.48
N ILE A 215 19.58 15.76 2.60
CA ILE A 215 20.08 14.45 2.17
C ILE A 215 21.02 14.58 0.96
N ASP A 216 20.77 15.53 0.07
CA ASP A 216 21.54 15.67 -1.18
C ASP A 216 23.03 15.88 -0.91
N GLY A 217 23.86 15.03 -1.54
CA GLY A 217 25.31 15.03 -1.35
C GLY A 217 25.81 14.62 0.05
N ASN A 218 24.94 14.28 1.00
CA ASN A 218 25.33 13.82 2.34
C ASN A 218 25.66 12.31 2.31
N PRO A 219 26.91 11.89 2.58
CA PRO A 219 27.27 10.47 2.52
C PRO A 219 26.67 9.64 3.67
N LEU A 220 26.24 10.29 4.75
CA LEU A 220 25.71 9.63 5.96
C LEU A 220 24.53 10.44 6.53
N PRO A 221 23.42 10.60 5.79
CA PRO A 221 22.27 11.36 6.28
C PRO A 221 21.61 10.62 7.45
N SER A 222 21.05 11.35 8.40
CA SER A 222 20.39 10.71 9.54
C SER A 222 19.12 9.98 9.11
N HIS A 223 18.74 8.93 9.85
CA HIS A 223 17.47 8.26 9.58
C HIS A 223 16.25 9.15 9.82
N THR A 224 16.37 10.16 10.68
CA THR A 224 15.31 11.14 10.94
C THR A 224 15.06 11.98 9.68
N GLU A 225 16.09 12.59 9.10
CA GLU A 225 15.98 13.37 7.85
C GLU A 225 15.40 12.52 6.71
N GLN A 226 15.83 11.26 6.61
CA GLN A 226 15.36 10.37 5.54
C GLN A 226 13.93 9.87 5.69
N ASN A 227 13.43 9.73 6.92
CA ASN A 227 12.23 8.90 7.17
C ASN A 227 11.14 9.56 7.99
N GLU A 228 11.40 10.62 8.76
CA GLU A 228 10.39 11.18 9.67
C GLU A 228 9.12 11.61 8.91
N LEU A 229 9.26 12.55 7.97
CA LEU A 229 8.13 13.10 7.22
C LEU A 229 7.45 12.02 6.36
N ARG A 230 8.26 11.19 5.69
CA ARG A 230 7.77 10.09 4.85
C ARG A 230 6.94 9.10 5.66
N ARG A 231 7.43 8.65 6.83
CA ARG A 231 6.71 7.72 7.70
C ARG A 231 5.46 8.35 8.31
N ALA A 232 5.49 9.64 8.62
CA ALA A 232 4.31 10.36 9.09
C ALA A 232 3.23 10.42 8.00
N TRP A 233 3.61 10.69 6.74
CA TRP A 233 2.70 10.70 5.60
C TRP A 233 2.15 9.31 5.27
N ASP A 234 3.00 8.28 5.25
CA ASP A 234 2.58 6.89 5.06
C ASP A 234 1.58 6.47 6.15
N PHE A 235 1.85 6.83 7.40
CA PHE A 235 0.96 6.51 8.51
C PHE A 235 -0.39 7.23 8.36
N LEU A 236 -0.39 8.52 8.04
CA LEU A 236 -1.60 9.29 7.79
C LEU A 236 -2.42 8.65 6.67
N THR A 237 -1.83 8.41 5.50
CA THR A 237 -2.56 7.90 4.33
C THR A 237 -3.09 6.49 4.53
N ALA A 238 -2.40 5.65 5.30
CA ALA A 238 -2.86 4.30 5.65
C ALA A 238 -4.03 4.27 6.64
N THR A 239 -4.31 5.38 7.34
CA THR A 239 -5.35 5.46 8.38
C THR A 239 -6.41 6.52 8.11
N HIS A 240 -6.52 7.01 6.88
CA HIS A 240 -7.54 7.98 6.46
C HIS A 240 -8.32 7.47 5.24
N ASP A 241 -9.60 7.79 5.18
CA ASP A 241 -10.42 7.52 4.01
C ASP A 241 -10.15 8.51 2.86
N ASN A 242 -10.83 8.30 1.72
CA ASN A 242 -10.72 9.16 0.54
C ASN A 242 -11.23 10.60 0.78
N ALA A 243 -12.02 10.82 1.82
CA ALA A 243 -12.50 12.15 2.24
C ALA A 243 -11.57 12.79 3.28
N ASN A 244 -10.38 12.22 3.52
CA ASN A 244 -9.41 12.65 4.53
C ASN A 244 -9.96 12.61 5.96
N ARG A 245 -10.83 11.65 6.27
CA ARG A 245 -11.33 11.43 7.65
C ARG A 245 -10.52 10.32 8.33
N PRO A 246 -10.13 10.49 9.60
CA PRO A 246 -9.36 9.49 10.32
C PRO A 246 -10.19 8.22 10.58
N ILE A 247 -9.56 7.06 10.44
CA ILE A 247 -10.15 5.75 10.72
C ILE A 247 -9.68 5.28 12.10
N GLY A 248 -10.58 5.37 13.08
CA GLY A 248 -10.31 4.97 14.47
C GLY A 248 -9.21 5.78 15.16
N LEU A 249 -8.76 5.29 16.32
CA LEU A 249 -7.75 5.97 17.14
C LEU A 249 -6.42 6.19 16.41
N ARG A 250 -6.01 5.23 15.57
CA ARG A 250 -4.75 5.33 14.82
C ARG A 250 -4.77 6.51 13.85
N GLY A 251 -5.90 6.79 13.21
CA GLY A 251 -6.07 7.96 12.34
C GLY A 251 -5.85 9.27 13.07
N THR A 252 -6.51 9.45 14.22
CA THR A 252 -6.35 10.66 15.05
C THR A 252 -4.92 10.87 15.56
N LEU A 253 -4.23 9.77 15.91
CA LEU A 253 -2.81 9.83 16.28
C LEU A 253 -1.92 10.20 15.10
N ALA A 254 -2.22 9.72 13.90
CA ALA A 254 -1.48 10.08 12.69
C ALA A 254 -1.61 11.57 12.35
N GLU A 255 -2.82 12.15 12.47
CA GLU A 255 -3.03 13.60 12.32
C GLU A 255 -2.21 14.39 13.34
N THR A 256 -2.26 14.00 14.62
CA THR A 256 -1.51 14.65 15.69
C THR A 256 0.00 14.60 15.44
N TYR A 257 0.51 13.44 15.01
CA TYR A 257 1.92 13.24 14.74
C TYR A 257 2.41 14.12 13.57
N LEU A 258 1.71 14.08 12.43
CA LEU A 258 2.08 14.91 11.27
C LEU A 258 1.96 16.40 11.58
N ARG A 259 0.90 16.81 12.28
CA ARG A 259 0.69 18.21 12.70
C ARG A 259 1.83 18.71 13.58
N ARG A 260 2.35 17.89 14.49
CA ARG A 260 3.51 18.26 15.33
C ARG A 260 4.79 18.44 14.52
N ILE A 261 5.09 17.52 13.59
CA ILE A 261 6.24 17.66 12.69
C ILE A 261 6.15 18.98 11.91
N VAL A 262 4.98 19.25 11.32
CA VAL A 262 4.70 20.47 10.57
C VAL A 262 4.95 21.73 11.41
N VAL A 263 4.39 21.79 12.62
CA VAL A 263 4.50 22.98 13.47
C VAL A 263 5.96 23.22 13.90
N LEU A 264 6.69 22.16 14.25
CA LEU A 264 8.11 22.26 14.59
C LEU A 264 8.98 22.74 13.42
N ARG A 265 8.63 22.36 12.18
CA ARG A 265 9.35 22.82 10.99
C ARG A 265 9.02 24.26 10.63
N LEU A 266 7.73 24.62 10.67
CA LEU A 266 7.31 26.01 10.47
C LEU A 266 7.91 26.98 11.49
N ASP A 267 8.10 26.54 12.74
CA ASP A 267 8.80 27.30 13.78
C ASP A 267 10.29 27.48 13.44
N ARG A 268 10.96 26.39 13.04
CA ARG A 268 12.37 26.41 12.60
C ARG A 268 12.60 27.37 11.41
N ASP A 269 11.65 27.45 10.50
CA ASP A 269 11.71 28.32 9.32
C ASP A 269 11.27 29.77 9.58
N ASP A 270 10.96 30.11 10.84
CA ASP A 270 10.42 31.41 11.25
C ASP A 270 9.17 31.80 10.43
N ALA A 271 8.33 30.82 10.07
CA ALA A 271 7.18 31.04 9.20
C ALA A 271 6.18 32.05 9.80
N ALA A 272 6.13 32.11 11.14
CA ALA A 272 5.29 33.04 11.88
C ALA A 272 5.91 34.46 12.00
N GLY A 273 7.23 34.58 11.99
CA GLY A 273 7.98 35.79 12.31
C GLY A 273 8.16 35.98 13.82
N LYS A 274 9.07 36.89 14.21
CA LYS A 274 9.58 37.12 15.58
C LYS A 274 8.58 37.23 16.74
N ASP A 275 7.31 37.53 16.48
CA ASP A 275 6.24 37.60 17.50
C ASP A 275 4.90 37.06 16.96
N GLY A 276 4.97 36.25 15.90
CA GLY A 276 3.81 35.65 15.27
C GLY A 276 3.46 34.29 15.88
N ALA A 277 2.21 33.86 15.71
CA ALA A 277 1.77 32.53 16.14
C ALA A 277 1.02 31.81 15.02
N VAL A 278 1.34 30.54 14.81
CA VAL A 278 0.60 29.68 13.87
C VAL A 278 -0.76 29.32 14.48
N GLN A 279 -1.85 29.73 13.82
CA GLN A 279 -3.22 29.45 14.29
C GLN A 279 -3.76 28.13 13.76
N ARG A 280 -3.52 27.85 12.49
CA ARG A 280 -3.96 26.63 11.81
C ARG A 280 -3.03 26.34 10.64
N VAL A 281 -2.95 25.08 10.27
CA VAL A 281 -2.14 24.61 9.15
C VAL A 281 -2.99 23.83 8.16
N GLN A 282 -2.58 23.86 6.90
CA GLN A 282 -3.13 23.01 5.86
C GLN A 282 -1.99 22.31 5.15
N VAL A 283 -2.05 20.98 5.15
CA VAL A 283 -1.07 20.13 4.49
C VAL A 283 -1.64 19.63 3.17
N ARG A 284 -0.80 19.45 2.17
CA ARG A 284 -1.12 18.74 0.94
C ARG A 284 0.00 17.80 0.54
N SER A 285 -0.32 16.75 -0.21
CA SER A 285 0.68 16.13 -1.07
C SER A 285 0.57 16.64 -2.50
N ARG A 286 1.71 16.69 -3.17
CA ARG A 286 1.85 16.82 -4.61
C ARG A 286 2.54 15.56 -5.13
N THR A 287 1.78 14.73 -5.84
CA THR A 287 2.25 13.46 -6.37
C THR A 287 2.50 13.60 -7.87
N THR A 288 3.70 13.25 -8.32
CA THR A 288 4.09 13.22 -9.73
C THR A 288 4.69 11.86 -10.05
N ASN A 289 4.46 11.32 -11.24
CA ASN A 289 5.17 10.10 -11.66
C ASN A 289 6.65 10.43 -11.91
N VAL A 290 7.54 9.50 -11.56
CA VAL A 290 8.96 9.59 -11.90
C VAL A 290 9.08 9.53 -13.41
N PRO A 291 9.78 10.49 -14.06
CA PRO A 291 9.93 10.48 -15.50
C PRO A 291 10.71 9.23 -15.94
N PRO A 292 10.33 8.63 -17.07
CA PRO A 292 11.06 7.50 -17.62
C PRO A 292 12.45 7.97 -18.06
N PRO A 293 13.46 7.09 -18.03
CA PRO A 293 14.80 7.44 -18.50
C PRO A 293 14.80 7.70 -20.01
N GLU A 294 15.77 8.49 -20.50
CA GLU A 294 15.84 8.92 -21.90
C GLU A 294 15.89 7.79 -22.94
N TRP A 295 16.30 6.59 -22.52
CA TRP A 295 16.37 5.40 -23.37
C TRP A 295 15.07 4.59 -23.43
N SER A 296 14.03 5.00 -22.70
CA SER A 296 12.72 4.32 -22.67
C SER A 296 11.68 5.07 -23.51
N ASP A 297 10.90 4.32 -24.28
CA ASP A 297 9.74 4.83 -25.03
C ASP A 297 8.45 4.88 -24.17
N GLU A 298 8.55 4.57 -22.87
CA GLU A 298 7.41 4.58 -21.97
C GLU A 298 6.85 6.00 -21.77
N GLN A 299 5.53 6.15 -21.89
CA GLN A 299 4.87 7.44 -21.73
C GLN A 299 4.05 7.46 -20.44
N VAL A 300 4.61 8.06 -19.40
CA VAL A 300 3.90 8.31 -18.13
C VAL A 300 3.53 9.78 -18.00
N SER A 301 2.32 10.06 -17.51
CA SER A 301 1.90 11.44 -17.24
C SER A 301 2.68 12.00 -16.06
N THR A 302 3.34 13.13 -16.24
CA THR A 302 4.05 13.86 -15.16
C THR A 302 3.20 14.97 -14.54
N THR A 303 1.92 15.07 -14.93
CA THR A 303 0.98 16.04 -14.38
C THR A 303 0.80 15.84 -12.87
N PRO A 304 1.05 16.86 -12.04
CA PRO A 304 0.93 16.72 -10.59
C PRO A 304 -0.52 16.50 -10.15
N GLN A 305 -0.71 15.51 -9.27
CA GLN A 305 -1.96 15.25 -8.57
C GLN A 305 -1.84 15.75 -7.13
N TYR A 306 -2.90 16.39 -6.61
CA TYR A 306 -2.88 16.96 -5.27
C TYR A 306 -3.88 16.26 -4.36
N ARG A 307 -3.43 15.88 -3.16
CA ARG A 307 -4.31 15.50 -2.04
C ARG A 307 -4.24 16.61 -1.00
N LEU A 308 -5.30 17.42 -0.93
CA LEU A 308 -5.40 18.54 0.01
C LEU A 308 -6.13 18.10 1.29
N LEU A 309 -5.48 18.22 2.43
CA LEU A 309 -6.09 17.93 3.74
C LEU A 309 -6.95 19.11 4.22
N PRO A 310 -7.92 18.88 5.12
CA PRO A 310 -8.62 19.97 5.78
C PRO A 310 -7.67 20.84 6.59
N TRP A 311 -8.11 22.06 6.92
CA TRP A 311 -7.40 22.91 7.87
C TRP A 311 -7.44 22.30 9.27
N TRP A 312 -6.29 22.23 9.92
CA TRP A 312 -6.16 21.80 11.32
C TRP A 312 -5.81 22.98 12.19
N ALA A 313 -6.63 23.26 13.20
CA ALA A 313 -6.30 24.22 14.24
C ALA A 313 -5.08 23.74 15.03
N ILE A 314 -4.21 24.67 15.40
CA ILE A 314 -3.08 24.38 16.28
C ILE A 314 -3.48 24.74 17.72
N PRO A 315 -3.47 23.77 18.65
CA PRO A 315 -3.62 24.03 20.07
C PRO A 315 -2.59 25.04 20.58
N ALA A 316 -2.95 25.86 21.55
CA ALA A 316 -2.10 26.95 22.04
C ALA A 316 -0.77 26.47 22.63
N ASP A 317 -0.74 25.27 23.21
CA ASP A 317 0.49 24.62 23.71
C ASP A 317 1.45 24.24 22.58
N GLU A 318 0.95 23.89 21.40
CA GLU A 318 1.78 23.53 20.25
C GLU A 318 2.16 24.75 19.38
N ALA A 319 1.39 25.84 19.44
CA ALA A 319 1.53 27.02 18.56
C ALA A 319 2.85 27.79 18.69
N ALA A 320 3.62 27.57 19.75
CA ALA A 320 4.91 28.23 20.03
C ALA A 320 6.12 27.28 19.91
N GLY A 321 6.01 26.20 19.12
CA GLY A 321 7.13 25.31 18.81
C GLY A 321 7.56 24.36 19.94
N GLY A 322 6.81 24.27 21.05
CA GLY A 322 7.20 23.49 22.22
C GLY A 322 6.19 22.44 22.66
N VAL A 323 6.64 21.18 22.77
CA VAL A 323 5.98 20.20 23.66
C VAL A 323 6.37 20.57 25.09
N ARG A 324 5.40 20.94 25.94
CA ARG A 324 5.59 20.94 27.40
C ARG A 324 5.22 19.58 27.97
#